data_AF-A0A9N9FES1-F1
#
_entry.id   AF-A0A9N9FES1-F1
#
_cell.length_a   1.000
_cell.length_b   1.000
_cell.length_c   1.000
_cell.angle_alpha   90.00
_cell.angle_beta   90.00
_cell.angle_gamma   90.00
#
_symmetry.space_group_name_H-M   'P 1'
#
loop_
_entity.id
_entity.type
_entity.pdbx_description
1 polymer ?
#
loop_
_entity_poly.entity_id
_entity_poly.type
_entity_poly.pdbx_seq_one_letter_code
_entity_poly.pdbx_strand_id
1 'polypeptide(L)'
;IYFDLWAINDVEFVSNDAVIRYVGFSSVNEIKKMSEEQYTSLITQLEEQITLCTTIAAHYLRSGNKNQAIAFLRYKKGFSADLTSLKSYQKHNKDIPPFHYRDVTYNIENAFLELSANDMEVCIERAWTLGNKEVNGKDVEAYVSWDIGWPTEGSSGAGSGKGDTSVAKRSMDPEFNYKKIISIERTKSFQRFISRKKATFEVFHYRGFLRRAISLGKAQLKLDSLTGKAEIHEVLDLVDNNRRSTGGKLEVRLRLRNPLLKADIIQKTEKWLVVHGFNLNNPIANTQVSVPSPEVTPVKSNSVTSQSDPLGLSTVSDPSTPIKQTLNKSSTPSVKKTSSTVANTPSQVHNTPTLVHNTVANTQTQVHNTVANTPTQVHNTVANTPTQVHNKLPSQVTTPVSKPNPSVTNSKDTQTTSIEENELELAEDQLNNVDLIVSSGLLQEEINIVNSQITTLEARGKPIPGDLSDRKSALEIKTSLMEIQVQTGQLTIDKYLEQVKDSIVSFKKLALTFKKAGKIEEAKKALVKCKVMENEVKQMEEAMAGGETDDN
;
A
#
# COMPACT_ATOMS: atom_id res chain seq x y z
N ILE A 1 84.66 -39.16 -22.75
CA ILE A 1 85.59 -39.43 -21.63
C ILE A 1 85.12 -38.57 -20.47
N TYR A 2 84.49 -39.17 -19.44
CA TYR A 2 83.98 -38.52 -18.21
C TYR A 2 82.94 -37.36 -18.42
N PHE A 3 82.07 -36.97 -17.48
CA PHE A 3 81.78 -37.43 -16.10
C PHE A 3 80.25 -37.57 -15.86
N ASP A 4 79.87 -38.48 -14.96
CA ASP A 4 78.91 -38.42 -13.84
C ASP A 4 78.15 -37.10 -13.50
N LEU A 5 77.09 -37.03 -12.67
CA LEU A 5 76.04 -37.95 -12.12
C LEU A 5 74.96 -37.07 -11.43
N TRP A 6 73.76 -37.62 -11.17
CA TRP A 6 72.75 -37.20 -10.16
C TRP A 6 72.17 -35.76 -10.18
N ALA A 7 70.83 -35.66 -10.32
CA ALA A 7 70.00 -34.83 -9.42
C ALA A 7 68.49 -35.20 -9.50
N ILE A 8 67.98 -35.77 -8.40
CA ILE A 8 66.63 -35.59 -7.82
C ILE A 8 65.38 -35.93 -8.67
N ASN A 9 64.57 -36.86 -8.15
CA ASN A 9 63.16 -37.02 -8.54
C ASN A 9 62.33 -35.93 -7.87
N ASP A 10 61.36 -35.33 -8.58
CA ASP A 10 60.10 -34.86 -7.99
C ASP A 10 59.04 -34.73 -9.09
N VAL A 11 58.49 -35.87 -9.52
CA VAL A 11 57.17 -35.91 -10.14
C VAL A 11 56.20 -36.33 -9.04
N GLU A 12 55.54 -35.35 -8.40
CA GLU A 12 54.45 -35.65 -7.49
C GLU A 12 53.40 -36.48 -8.23
N PHE A 13 53.21 -37.72 -7.79
CA PHE A 13 52.18 -38.60 -8.32
C PHE A 13 50.83 -38.17 -7.73
N VAL A 14 50.33 -37.02 -8.18
CA VAL A 14 49.02 -36.46 -7.80
C VAL A 14 47.97 -37.49 -8.20
N SER A 15 47.57 -38.30 -7.22
CA SER A 15 46.71 -39.46 -7.47
C SER A 15 45.42 -39.03 -8.16
N ASN A 16 44.97 -39.83 -9.13
CA ASN A 16 43.64 -39.65 -9.72
C ASN A 16 42.54 -39.61 -8.63
N ASP A 17 42.75 -40.30 -7.51
CA ASP A 17 41.86 -40.27 -6.35
C ASP A 17 41.84 -38.88 -5.67
N ALA A 18 42.95 -38.13 -5.65
CA ALA A 18 42.97 -36.74 -5.19
C ALA A 18 42.24 -35.80 -6.17
N VAL A 19 42.42 -35.99 -7.48
CA VAL A 19 41.72 -35.19 -8.51
C VAL A 19 40.22 -35.47 -8.49
N ILE A 20 39.80 -36.75 -8.42
CA ILE A 20 38.39 -37.16 -8.31
C ILE A 20 37.77 -36.61 -7.01
N ARG A 21 38.48 -36.68 -5.89
CA ARG A 21 38.02 -36.07 -4.63
C ARG A 21 37.92 -34.55 -4.72
N TYR A 22 38.86 -33.87 -5.39
CA TYR A 22 38.81 -32.40 -5.55
C TYR A 22 37.66 -31.96 -6.46
N VAL A 23 37.45 -32.61 -7.61
CA VAL A 23 36.33 -32.33 -8.52
C VAL A 23 35.00 -32.67 -7.86
N GLY A 24 34.92 -33.80 -7.15
CA GLY A 24 33.73 -34.18 -6.36
C GLY A 24 33.44 -33.19 -5.23
N PHE A 25 34.46 -32.74 -4.50
CA PHE A 25 34.32 -31.75 -3.43
C PHE A 25 33.91 -30.38 -3.97
N SER A 26 34.47 -29.93 -5.10
CA SER A 26 34.02 -28.72 -5.81
C SER A 26 32.56 -28.83 -6.23
N SER A 27 32.16 -29.93 -6.87
CA SER A 27 30.78 -30.16 -7.31
C SER A 27 29.79 -30.23 -6.13
N VAL A 28 30.13 -30.91 -5.03
CA VAL A 28 29.30 -30.95 -3.81
C VAL A 28 29.19 -29.57 -3.14
N ASN A 29 30.28 -28.81 -3.10
CA ASN A 29 30.25 -27.44 -2.58
C ASN A 29 29.44 -26.48 -3.47
N GLU A 30 29.49 -26.68 -4.79
CA GLU A 30 28.74 -25.89 -5.78
C GLU A 30 27.23 -26.21 -5.72
N ILE A 31 26.87 -27.50 -5.62
CA ILE A 31 25.49 -27.95 -5.36
C ILE A 31 24.98 -27.40 -4.02
N LYS A 32 25.77 -27.47 -2.95
CA LYS A 32 25.38 -26.91 -1.65
C LYS A 32 25.25 -25.38 -1.69
N LYS A 33 26.16 -24.67 -2.36
CA LYS A 33 26.05 -23.22 -2.55
C LYS A 33 24.77 -22.84 -3.30
N MET A 34 24.46 -23.57 -4.38
CA MET A 34 23.22 -23.40 -5.13
C MET A 34 21.96 -23.65 -4.28
N SER A 35 21.97 -24.65 -3.39
CA SER A 35 20.83 -24.89 -2.50
C SER A 35 20.68 -23.82 -1.42
N GLU A 36 21.77 -23.27 -0.86
CA GLU A 36 21.71 -22.14 0.08
C GLU A 36 21.25 -20.84 -0.60
N GLU A 37 21.69 -20.57 -1.82
CA GLU A 37 21.21 -19.45 -2.64
C GLU A 37 19.70 -19.59 -2.96
N GLN A 38 19.25 -20.81 -3.28
CA GLN A 38 17.83 -21.09 -3.52
C GLN A 38 17.00 -20.97 -2.22
N TYR A 39 17.47 -21.49 -1.09
CA TYR A 39 16.83 -21.28 0.22
C TYR A 39 16.68 -19.80 0.54
N THR A 40 17.75 -19.02 0.35
CA THR A 40 17.77 -17.58 0.59
C THR A 40 16.73 -16.86 -0.28
N SER A 41 16.64 -17.20 -1.57
CA SER A 41 15.65 -16.63 -2.49
C SER A 41 14.20 -16.94 -2.06
N LEU A 42 13.90 -18.19 -1.69
CA LEU A 42 12.56 -18.59 -1.25
C LEU A 42 12.17 -17.97 0.11
N ILE A 43 13.13 -17.80 1.01
CA ILE A 43 12.95 -17.10 2.29
C ILE A 43 12.60 -15.62 2.06
N THR A 44 13.38 -14.92 1.22
CA THR A 44 13.13 -13.49 0.90
C THR A 44 11.74 -13.30 0.29
N GLN A 45 11.35 -14.13 -0.68
CA GLN A 45 10.02 -14.04 -1.32
C GLN A 45 8.86 -14.23 -0.33
N LEU A 46 9.00 -15.14 0.66
CA LEU A 46 7.99 -15.30 1.71
C LEU A 46 7.92 -14.09 2.65
N GLU A 47 9.05 -13.45 2.96
CA GLU A 47 9.10 -12.23 3.79
C GLU A 47 8.49 -11.01 3.06
N GLU A 48 8.77 -10.86 1.77
CA GLU A 48 8.11 -9.89 0.89
C GLU A 48 6.59 -10.14 0.82
N GLN A 49 6.16 -11.39 0.65
CA GLN A 49 4.75 -11.76 0.62
C GLN A 49 4.01 -11.51 1.95
N ILE A 50 4.65 -11.73 3.10
CA ILE A 50 4.10 -11.41 4.43
C ILE A 50 3.91 -9.89 4.59
N THR A 51 4.91 -9.12 4.15
CA THR A 51 4.90 -7.65 4.17
C THR A 51 3.81 -7.08 3.25
N LEU A 52 3.69 -7.64 2.04
CA LEU A 52 2.66 -7.28 1.07
C LEU A 52 1.26 -7.63 1.56
N CYS A 53 1.05 -8.82 2.15
CA CYS A 53 -0.24 -9.20 2.75
C CYS A 53 -0.68 -8.22 3.84
N THR A 54 0.25 -7.79 4.70
CA THR A 54 -0.01 -6.80 5.76
C THR A 54 -0.39 -5.45 5.15
N THR A 55 0.30 -5.02 4.09
CA THR A 55 0.02 -3.76 3.36
C THR A 55 -1.35 -3.77 2.68
N ILE A 56 -1.72 -4.88 2.02
CA ILE A 56 -3.02 -5.03 1.35
C ILE A 56 -4.17 -5.11 2.37
N ALA A 57 -3.97 -5.81 3.50
CA ALA A 57 -4.95 -5.83 4.59
C ALA A 57 -5.19 -4.42 5.16
N ALA A 58 -4.13 -3.63 5.38
CA ALA A 58 -4.23 -2.24 5.81
C ALA A 58 -4.98 -1.34 4.83
N HIS A 59 -4.78 -1.52 3.52
CA HIS A 59 -5.57 -0.85 2.50
C HIS A 59 -7.06 -1.22 2.58
N TYR A 60 -7.39 -2.52 2.60
CA TYR A 60 -8.79 -2.95 2.60
C TYR A 60 -9.54 -2.54 3.87
N LEU A 61 -8.88 -2.46 5.03
CA LEU A 61 -9.49 -1.95 6.26
C LEU A 61 -9.84 -0.46 6.17
N ARG A 62 -8.90 0.39 5.71
CA ARG A 62 -9.20 1.81 5.46
C ARG A 62 -10.35 2.00 4.46
N SER A 63 -10.48 1.07 3.51
CA SER A 63 -11.56 1.03 2.51
C SER A 63 -12.84 0.32 2.99
N GLY A 64 -12.95 0.01 4.29
CA GLY A 64 -14.13 -0.63 4.91
C GLY A 64 -14.32 -2.12 4.62
N ASN A 65 -13.47 -2.75 3.80
CA ASN A 65 -13.61 -4.13 3.35
C ASN A 65 -12.94 -5.13 4.30
N LYS A 66 -13.53 -5.31 5.50
CA LYS A 66 -13.05 -6.26 6.54
C LYS A 66 -12.82 -7.67 5.99
N ASN A 67 -13.69 -8.14 5.07
CA ASN A 67 -13.63 -9.50 4.54
C ASN A 67 -12.38 -9.75 3.67
N GLN A 68 -12.05 -8.81 2.77
CA GLN A 68 -10.81 -8.92 2.00
C GLN A 68 -9.58 -8.77 2.92
N ALA A 69 -9.60 -7.86 3.89
CA ALA A 69 -8.51 -7.75 4.85
C ALA A 69 -8.24 -9.05 5.63
N ILE A 70 -9.30 -9.74 6.09
CA ILE A 70 -9.20 -11.06 6.74
C ILE A 70 -8.61 -12.11 5.81
N ALA A 71 -8.95 -12.10 4.51
CA ALA A 71 -8.35 -13.02 3.53
C ALA A 71 -6.83 -12.81 3.42
N PHE A 72 -6.36 -11.56 3.33
CA PHE A 72 -4.92 -11.26 3.30
C PHE A 72 -4.23 -11.52 4.64
N LEU A 73 -4.90 -11.40 5.79
CA LEU A 73 -4.37 -11.84 7.09
C LEU A 73 -4.25 -13.37 7.19
N ARG A 74 -5.17 -14.13 6.60
CA ARG A 74 -5.05 -15.60 6.49
C ARG A 74 -3.84 -16.00 5.61
N TYR A 75 -3.61 -15.27 4.51
CA TYR A 75 -2.43 -15.46 3.67
C TYR A 75 -1.12 -15.09 4.40
N LYS A 76 -1.08 -13.96 5.12
CA LYS A 76 0.02 -13.57 6.04
C LYS A 76 0.38 -14.72 6.99
N LYS A 77 -0.61 -15.30 7.68
CA LYS A 77 -0.42 -16.42 8.60
C LYS A 77 0.15 -17.66 7.89
N GLY A 78 -0.42 -18.04 6.75
CA GLY A 78 0.06 -19.19 5.96
C GLY A 78 1.52 -19.05 5.58
N PHE A 79 1.90 -17.92 5.00
CA PHE A 79 3.30 -17.63 4.65
C PHE A 79 4.24 -17.56 5.87
N SER A 80 3.79 -17.04 7.02
CA SER A 80 4.60 -17.05 8.25
C SER A 80 4.88 -18.47 8.77
N ALA A 81 3.91 -19.38 8.65
CA ALA A 81 4.11 -20.79 8.99
C ALA A 81 5.04 -21.49 7.98
N ASP A 82 4.84 -21.27 6.68
CA ASP A 82 5.71 -21.80 5.63
C ASP A 82 7.16 -21.28 5.75
N LEU A 83 7.35 -20.00 6.08
CA LEU A 83 8.65 -19.36 6.33
C LEU A 83 9.35 -19.95 7.55
N THR A 84 8.62 -20.20 8.64
CA THR A 84 9.16 -20.84 9.85
C THR A 84 9.65 -22.25 9.54
N SER A 85 8.84 -23.02 8.81
CA SER A 85 9.19 -24.37 8.38
C SER A 85 10.38 -24.38 7.40
N LEU A 86 10.45 -23.44 6.46
CA LEU A 86 11.54 -23.32 5.50
C LEU A 86 12.87 -22.97 6.19
N LYS A 87 12.86 -22.03 7.13
CA LYS A 87 14.04 -21.69 7.97
C LYS A 87 14.48 -22.86 8.86
N SER A 88 13.54 -23.66 9.37
CA SER A 88 13.87 -24.92 10.06
C SER A 88 14.55 -25.92 9.13
N TYR A 89 14.03 -26.10 7.90
CA TYR A 89 14.59 -27.00 6.89
C TYR A 89 16.02 -26.61 6.50
N GLN A 90 16.29 -25.32 6.23
CA GLN A 90 17.64 -24.80 5.99
C GLN A 90 18.57 -25.09 7.18
N LYS A 91 18.16 -24.71 8.41
CA LYS A 91 18.95 -24.95 9.64
C LYS A 91 19.31 -26.43 9.85
N HIS A 92 18.45 -27.34 9.41
CA HIS A 92 18.67 -28.78 9.51
C HIS A 92 19.29 -29.42 8.26
N ASN A 93 19.77 -28.62 7.28
CA ASN A 93 20.37 -29.09 6.03
C ASN A 93 19.46 -30.10 5.27
N LYS A 94 18.14 -29.87 5.26
CA LYS A 94 17.18 -30.68 4.50
C LYS A 94 17.08 -30.22 3.05
N ASP A 95 16.62 -31.09 2.17
CA ASP A 95 16.27 -30.73 0.79
C ASP A 95 15.10 -29.74 0.75
N ILE A 96 15.11 -28.88 -0.27
CA ILE A 96 14.08 -27.86 -0.48
C ILE A 96 12.74 -28.55 -0.85
N PRO A 97 11.63 -28.26 -0.15
CA PRO A 97 10.33 -28.84 -0.49
C PRO A 97 9.86 -28.40 -1.89
N PRO A 98 9.04 -29.21 -2.60
CA PRO A 98 8.43 -28.79 -3.85
C PRO A 98 7.63 -27.48 -3.69
N PHE A 99 7.67 -26.59 -4.67
CA PHE A 99 6.94 -25.34 -4.66
C PHE A 99 6.43 -24.98 -6.07
N HIS A 100 5.45 -24.08 -6.14
CA HIS A 100 5.01 -23.48 -7.40
C HIS A 100 4.72 -21.98 -7.21
N TYR A 101 4.51 -21.28 -8.32
CA TYR A 101 4.04 -19.90 -8.34
C TYR A 101 2.57 -19.85 -8.73
N ARG A 102 1.79 -19.04 -8.01
CA ARG A 102 0.36 -18.83 -8.24
C ARG A 102 0.09 -17.33 -8.42
N ASP A 103 -0.52 -16.96 -9.54
CA ASP A 103 -0.95 -15.57 -9.76
C ASP A 103 -2.06 -15.20 -8.77
N VAL A 104 -1.86 -14.14 -7.99
CA VAL A 104 -2.83 -13.61 -7.03
C VAL A 104 -3.14 -12.17 -7.40
N THR A 105 -4.43 -11.91 -7.64
CA THR A 105 -4.92 -10.63 -8.15
C THR A 105 -5.71 -9.89 -7.07
N TYR A 106 -5.49 -8.59 -6.93
CA TYR A 106 -6.16 -7.73 -5.95
C TYR A 106 -6.27 -6.29 -6.44
N ASN A 107 -7.23 -5.56 -5.87
CA ASN A 107 -7.46 -4.15 -6.19
C ASN A 107 -6.87 -3.29 -5.07
N ILE A 108 -6.03 -2.33 -5.41
CA ILE A 108 -5.39 -1.40 -4.47
C ILE A 108 -5.32 0.00 -5.07
N GLU A 109 -5.31 1.04 -4.23
CA GLU A 109 -4.95 2.37 -4.69
C GLU A 109 -3.52 2.38 -5.25
N ASN A 110 -3.36 2.89 -6.47
CA ASN A 110 -2.07 3.24 -7.04
C ASN A 110 -1.50 4.42 -6.24
N ALA A 111 -0.43 4.16 -5.50
CA ALA A 111 0.18 5.15 -4.61
C ALA A 111 1.70 5.03 -4.57
N PHE A 112 2.38 6.14 -4.81
CA PHE A 112 3.83 6.28 -4.75
C PHE A 112 4.22 6.73 -3.34
N LEU A 113 4.28 5.75 -2.42
CA LEU A 113 4.48 5.98 -0.99
C LEU A 113 5.83 6.63 -0.64
N GLU A 114 6.80 6.60 -1.56
CA GLU A 114 8.09 7.30 -1.46
C GLU A 114 7.98 8.83 -1.60
N LEU A 115 6.86 9.35 -2.10
CA LEU A 115 6.57 10.78 -2.21
C LEU A 115 5.76 11.26 -1.01
N SER A 116 6.01 12.46 -0.49
CA SER A 116 5.15 13.08 0.53
C SER A 116 3.75 13.41 -0.02
N ALA A 117 2.78 13.62 0.86
CA ALA A 117 1.43 14.04 0.48
C ALA A 117 1.44 15.39 -0.29
N ASN A 118 2.44 16.24 -0.09
CA ASN A 118 2.59 17.54 -0.76
C ASN A 118 3.75 17.56 -1.77
N ASP A 119 4.18 16.39 -2.26
CA ASP A 119 5.20 16.28 -3.31
C ASP A 119 4.57 15.98 -4.67
N MET A 120 5.13 16.60 -5.71
CA MET A 120 5.00 16.17 -7.09
C MET A 120 6.38 15.94 -7.68
N GLU A 121 6.57 14.76 -8.28
CA GLU A 121 7.83 14.39 -8.92
C GLU A 121 7.75 14.64 -10.43
N VAL A 122 8.71 15.39 -10.96
CA VAL A 122 8.94 15.61 -12.38
C VAL A 122 10.10 14.74 -12.82
N CYS A 123 9.84 13.80 -13.74
CA CYS A 123 10.84 12.94 -14.35
C CYS A 123 10.92 13.17 -15.86
N ILE A 124 12.15 13.26 -16.37
CA ILE A 124 12.46 13.43 -17.80
C ILE A 124 13.48 12.33 -18.12
N GLU A 125 13.03 11.30 -18.85
CA GLU A 125 13.80 10.07 -19.01
C GLU A 125 14.84 10.25 -20.12
N ARG A 126 14.37 10.50 -21.34
CA ARG A 126 15.18 10.51 -22.56
C ARG A 126 14.46 11.22 -23.71
N ALA A 127 15.21 11.56 -24.75
CA ALA A 127 14.68 11.95 -26.05
C ALA A 127 15.27 11.06 -27.15
N TRP A 128 14.68 11.10 -28.35
CA TRP A 128 15.23 10.44 -29.53
C TRP A 128 14.92 11.18 -30.82
N THR A 129 15.71 10.91 -31.86
CA THR A 129 15.65 11.55 -33.17
C THR A 129 15.78 13.08 -33.08
N LEU A 130 16.66 13.57 -32.19
CA LEU A 130 16.97 14.99 -32.07
C LEU A 130 17.87 15.48 -33.20
N GLY A 131 17.73 16.77 -33.52
CA GLY A 131 18.48 17.47 -34.55
C GLY A 131 17.59 18.45 -35.30
N ASN A 132 18.19 19.37 -36.06
CA ASN A 132 17.46 20.26 -36.97
C ASN A 132 18.40 20.72 -38.11
N LYS A 133 18.02 21.76 -38.87
CA LYS A 133 18.86 22.30 -39.97
C LYS A 133 20.10 23.06 -39.50
N GLU A 134 20.20 23.42 -38.23
CA GLU A 134 21.32 24.16 -37.62
C GLU A 134 22.27 23.23 -36.83
N VAL A 135 21.78 22.07 -36.38
CA VAL A 135 22.51 21.10 -35.56
C VAL A 135 22.23 19.68 -36.06
N ASN A 136 23.26 19.00 -36.57
CA ASN A 136 23.20 17.58 -36.89
C ASN A 136 22.93 16.78 -35.61
N GLY A 137 22.03 15.79 -35.66
CA GLY A 137 21.64 15.00 -34.49
C GLY A 137 22.82 14.36 -33.76
N LYS A 138 23.85 13.92 -34.50
CA LYS A 138 25.08 13.35 -33.90
C LYS A 138 25.92 14.34 -33.09
N ASP A 139 25.69 15.64 -33.25
CA ASP A 139 26.39 16.72 -32.55
C ASP A 139 25.52 17.38 -31.46
N VAL A 140 24.32 16.86 -31.21
CA VAL A 140 23.41 17.37 -30.19
C VAL A 140 23.92 17.05 -28.78
N GLU A 141 24.49 18.06 -28.14
CA GLU A 141 24.59 18.16 -26.67
C GLU A 141 23.27 18.76 -26.15
N ALA A 142 22.36 17.91 -25.66
CA ALA A 142 20.99 18.30 -25.29
C ALA A 142 20.83 18.61 -23.79
N TYR A 143 19.96 19.56 -23.45
CA TYR A 143 19.30 19.65 -22.15
C TYR A 143 17.81 19.97 -22.34
N VAL A 144 16.99 19.74 -21.32
CA VAL A 144 15.54 20.05 -21.36
C VAL A 144 15.22 21.13 -20.33
N SER A 145 14.65 22.23 -20.80
CA SER A 145 14.02 23.24 -19.94
C SER A 145 12.56 22.85 -19.73
N TRP A 146 12.12 22.80 -18.47
CA TRP A 146 10.78 22.37 -18.09
C TRP A 146 10.10 23.41 -17.21
N ASP A 147 8.79 23.59 -17.42
CA ASP A 147 7.94 24.47 -16.64
C ASP A 147 6.56 23.82 -16.48
N ILE A 148 6.21 23.47 -15.25
CA ILE A 148 4.89 22.94 -14.90
C ILE A 148 3.86 24.08 -14.82
N GLY A 149 4.29 25.32 -14.61
CA GLY A 149 3.48 26.50 -14.36
C GLY A 149 2.90 26.60 -12.94
N TRP A 150 3.38 25.75 -12.01
CA TRP A 150 2.95 25.72 -10.60
C TRP A 150 4.13 25.34 -9.67
N PRO A 151 4.37 26.01 -8.52
CA PRO A 151 3.56 27.08 -7.95
C PRO A 151 3.59 28.39 -8.75
N THR A 152 2.47 29.10 -8.78
CA THR A 152 2.28 30.32 -9.58
C THR A 152 3.08 31.49 -9.05
N GLU A 153 3.46 32.42 -9.93
CA GLU A 153 4.17 33.64 -9.53
C GLU A 153 3.40 34.42 -8.45
N GLY A 154 4.08 34.79 -7.37
CA GLY A 154 3.50 35.42 -6.18
C GLY A 154 3.07 34.48 -5.05
N SER A 155 3.08 33.15 -5.22
CA SER A 155 2.86 32.21 -4.10
C SER A 155 4.17 31.86 -3.37
N SER A 156 4.05 31.32 -2.16
CA SER A 156 5.12 30.54 -1.54
C SER A 156 5.62 29.46 -2.51
N GLY A 157 6.94 29.26 -2.57
CA GLY A 157 7.57 28.29 -3.48
C GLY A 157 7.49 28.64 -4.98
N ALA A 158 7.03 29.84 -5.37
CA ALA A 158 7.00 30.28 -6.76
C ALA A 158 8.35 30.08 -7.47
N GLY A 159 8.31 29.57 -8.70
CA GLY A 159 9.52 29.28 -9.48
C GLY A 159 10.22 27.94 -9.16
N SER A 160 9.84 27.22 -8.10
CA SER A 160 10.32 25.84 -7.89
C SER A 160 9.79 24.84 -8.94
N GLY A 161 8.66 25.16 -9.56
CA GLY A 161 8.00 24.38 -10.62
C GLY A 161 8.57 24.54 -12.03
N LYS A 162 9.76 25.13 -12.17
CA LYS A 162 10.49 25.25 -13.43
C LYS A 162 11.99 25.05 -13.22
N GLY A 163 12.69 24.61 -14.25
CA GLY A 163 14.14 24.40 -14.21
C GLY A 163 14.68 23.78 -15.48
N ASP A 164 15.97 23.46 -15.46
CA ASP A 164 16.66 22.78 -16.55
C ASP A 164 17.21 21.42 -16.08
N THR A 165 17.39 20.48 -17.01
CA THR A 165 18.23 19.29 -16.79
C THR A 165 19.71 19.65 -16.88
N SER A 166 20.58 18.74 -16.44
CA SER A 166 21.97 18.72 -16.90
C SER A 166 22.04 18.54 -18.43
N VAL A 167 23.17 18.94 -19.02
CA VAL A 167 23.47 18.62 -20.42
C VAL A 167 23.84 17.13 -20.52
N ALA A 168 23.10 16.40 -21.33
CA ALA A 168 23.32 14.98 -21.60
C ALA A 168 24.54 14.75 -22.50
N LYS A 169 25.01 13.49 -22.55
CA LYS A 169 26.08 13.08 -23.48
C LYS A 169 25.64 13.34 -24.93
N ARG A 170 26.57 13.80 -25.77
CA ARG A 170 26.36 14.11 -27.18
C ARG A 170 25.75 12.92 -27.93
N SER A 171 24.50 13.06 -28.37
CA SER A 171 23.71 11.99 -29.02
C SER A 171 22.45 12.59 -29.69
N MET A 172 21.96 11.96 -30.76
CA MET A 172 20.61 12.26 -31.27
C MET A 172 19.52 11.63 -30.38
N ASP A 173 19.91 10.65 -29.57
CA ASP A 173 19.07 9.94 -28.62
C ASP A 173 19.70 10.06 -27.21
N PRO A 174 19.54 11.20 -26.53
CA PRO A 174 20.10 11.42 -25.20
C PRO A 174 19.18 10.87 -24.10
N GLU A 175 19.78 10.18 -23.13
CA GLU A 175 19.17 9.93 -21.83
C GLU A 175 19.50 11.08 -20.88
N PHE A 176 18.48 11.56 -20.16
CA PHE A 176 18.61 12.57 -19.11
C PHE A 176 18.51 11.94 -17.72
N ASN A 177 17.66 10.91 -17.56
CA ASN A 177 17.37 10.21 -16.30
C ASN A 177 17.15 11.20 -15.13
N TYR A 178 16.51 12.34 -15.43
CA TYR A 178 16.40 13.48 -14.54
C TYR A 178 15.17 13.34 -13.65
N LYS A 179 15.34 13.56 -12.34
CA LYS A 179 14.28 13.53 -11.34
C LYS A 179 14.34 14.80 -10.49
N LYS A 180 13.19 15.48 -10.34
CA LYS A 180 13.02 16.62 -9.45
C LYS A 180 11.70 16.53 -8.70
N ILE A 181 11.76 16.53 -7.36
CA ILE A 181 10.58 16.77 -6.52
C ILE A 181 10.36 18.28 -6.40
N ILE A 182 9.10 18.70 -6.54
CA ILE A 182 8.62 20.05 -6.26
C ILE A 182 7.48 19.99 -5.25
N SER A 183 7.41 20.99 -4.36
CA SER A 183 6.34 21.07 -3.37
C SER A 183 5.05 21.62 -4.00
N ILE A 184 3.93 21.01 -3.65
CA ILE A 184 2.59 21.38 -4.08
C ILE A 184 1.65 21.52 -2.88
N GLU A 185 0.66 22.40 -2.99
CA GLU A 185 -0.47 22.44 -2.08
C GLU A 185 -1.68 21.81 -2.77
N ARG A 186 -2.31 20.78 -2.19
CA ARG A 186 -3.45 20.05 -2.79
C ARG A 186 -4.78 20.84 -2.77
N THR A 187 -4.72 22.16 -2.95
CA THR A 187 -5.87 23.07 -2.88
C THR A 187 -6.79 22.95 -4.10
N LYS A 188 -8.02 23.48 -3.97
CA LYS A 188 -8.95 23.65 -5.10
C LYS A 188 -8.34 24.48 -6.24
N SER A 189 -7.40 25.38 -5.94
CA SER A 189 -6.66 26.16 -6.94
C SER A 189 -5.71 25.28 -7.75
N PHE A 190 -4.97 24.37 -7.10
CA PHE A 190 -4.10 23.41 -7.79
C PHE A 190 -4.91 22.38 -8.59
N GLN A 191 -6.00 21.85 -8.03
CA GLN A 191 -6.94 20.98 -8.76
C GLN A 191 -7.50 21.66 -10.03
N ARG A 192 -7.86 22.96 -9.94
CA ARG A 192 -8.32 23.78 -11.07
C ARG A 192 -7.19 24.14 -12.05
N PHE A 193 -5.93 24.13 -11.61
CA PHE A 193 -4.77 24.29 -12.47
C PHE A 193 -4.56 23.02 -13.30
N ILE A 194 -4.40 21.88 -12.62
CA ILE A 194 -4.12 20.56 -13.20
C ILE A 194 -5.18 20.16 -14.25
N SER A 195 -6.46 20.32 -13.93
CA SER A 195 -7.57 20.02 -14.85
C SER A 195 -7.71 20.96 -16.07
N ARG A 196 -6.86 21.99 -16.22
CA ARG A 196 -7.01 23.02 -17.27
C ARG A 196 -5.71 23.44 -17.96
N LYS A 197 -4.56 23.09 -17.40
CA LYS A 197 -3.24 23.55 -17.83
C LYS A 197 -2.41 22.39 -18.39
N LYS A 198 -1.27 22.76 -18.94
CA LYS A 198 -0.27 21.85 -19.47
C LYS A 198 1.09 22.23 -18.90
N ALA A 199 1.89 21.24 -18.53
CA ALA A 199 3.32 21.45 -18.38
C ALA A 199 3.93 21.64 -19.79
N THR A 200 5.03 22.38 -19.87
CA THR A 200 5.79 22.55 -21.11
C THR A 200 7.22 22.11 -20.92
N PHE A 201 7.76 21.46 -21.95
CA PHE A 201 9.13 20.97 -22.00
C PHE A 201 9.75 21.47 -23.30
N GLU A 202 10.96 22.01 -23.28
CA GLU A 202 11.65 22.50 -24.48
C GLU A 202 13.09 21.97 -24.49
N VAL A 203 13.43 21.25 -25.56
CA VAL A 203 14.72 20.59 -25.69
C VAL A 203 15.68 21.55 -26.41
N PHE A 204 16.84 21.78 -25.83
CA PHE A 204 17.83 22.74 -26.28
C PHE A 204 19.17 22.09 -26.57
N HIS A 205 19.82 22.48 -27.67
CA HIS A 205 21.23 22.22 -27.89
C HIS A 205 22.09 23.30 -27.20
N TYR A 206 22.94 22.86 -26.26
CA TYR A 206 23.93 23.70 -25.60
C TYR A 206 25.09 24.07 -26.53
N ARG A 207 25.59 25.30 -26.46
CA ARG A 207 26.60 25.84 -27.41
C ARG A 207 27.82 26.48 -26.74
N GLY A 208 28.02 26.22 -25.45
CA GLY A 208 29.09 26.82 -24.65
C GLY A 208 28.73 28.18 -24.02
N PHE A 209 29.54 28.58 -23.05
CA PHE A 209 29.31 29.63 -22.05
C PHE A 209 28.86 31.02 -22.56
N LEU A 210 29.13 31.37 -23.82
CA LEU A 210 28.82 32.70 -24.40
C LEU A 210 27.87 32.64 -25.63
N ARG A 211 27.22 31.49 -25.89
CA ARG A 211 26.35 31.32 -27.06
C ARG A 211 24.95 30.89 -26.64
N ARG A 212 23.94 31.59 -27.15
CA ARG A 212 22.52 31.23 -26.96
C ARG A 212 22.27 29.81 -27.51
N ALA A 213 21.66 28.96 -26.68
CA ALA A 213 21.24 27.62 -27.05
C ALA A 213 20.23 27.62 -28.22
N ILE A 214 20.26 26.57 -29.04
CA ILE A 214 19.30 26.38 -30.14
C ILE A 214 18.15 25.51 -29.64
N SER A 215 16.90 25.96 -29.83
CA SER A 215 15.73 25.12 -29.54
C SER A 215 15.61 24.03 -30.60
N LEU A 216 15.62 22.77 -30.17
CA LEU A 216 15.40 21.57 -31.00
C LEU A 216 13.93 21.18 -31.08
N GLY A 217 13.09 21.76 -30.20
CA GLY A 217 11.63 21.64 -30.26
C GLY A 217 10.99 21.69 -28.88
N LYS A 218 9.68 21.99 -28.85
CA LYS A 218 8.87 22.11 -27.65
C LYS A 218 7.76 21.06 -27.62
N ALA A 219 7.45 20.55 -26.43
CA ALA A 219 6.36 19.64 -26.13
C ALA A 219 5.42 20.23 -25.06
N GLN A 220 4.20 19.70 -24.95
CA GLN A 220 3.22 20.09 -23.94
C GLN A 220 2.44 18.88 -23.40
N LEU A 221 2.58 18.60 -22.10
CA LEU A 221 1.87 17.51 -21.42
C LEU A 221 0.55 17.99 -20.82
N LYS A 222 -0.58 17.32 -21.07
CA LYS A 222 -1.84 17.61 -20.36
C LYS A 222 -1.74 17.11 -18.92
N LEU A 223 -2.14 17.92 -17.95
CA LEU A 223 -2.01 17.55 -16.53
C LEU A 223 -3.26 16.84 -15.96
N ASP A 224 -4.42 16.96 -16.63
CA ASP A 224 -5.72 16.52 -16.12
C ASP A 224 -5.80 15.05 -15.69
N SER A 225 -4.99 14.16 -16.24
CA SER A 225 -4.92 12.77 -15.80
C SER A 225 -4.56 12.63 -14.30
N LEU A 226 -3.75 13.54 -13.73
CA LEU A 226 -3.43 13.57 -12.28
C LEU A 226 -4.63 13.91 -11.38
N THR A 227 -5.76 14.35 -11.97
CA THR A 227 -7.03 14.51 -11.25
C THR A 227 -7.54 13.15 -10.72
N GLY A 228 -7.34 12.07 -11.48
CA GLY A 228 -7.85 10.73 -11.18
C GLY A 228 -6.81 9.60 -11.18
N LYS A 229 -5.56 9.87 -11.58
CA LYS A 229 -4.42 8.93 -11.53
C LYS A 229 -3.28 9.46 -10.67
N ALA A 230 -2.45 8.56 -10.15
CA ALA A 230 -1.24 8.94 -9.41
C ALA A 230 -0.05 9.27 -10.33
N GLU A 231 -0.13 8.89 -11.61
CA GLU A 231 0.93 9.03 -12.60
C GLU A 231 0.41 9.49 -13.97
N ILE A 232 1.27 10.24 -14.68
CA ILE A 232 1.25 10.37 -16.13
C ILE A 232 2.63 9.94 -16.63
N HIS A 233 2.70 9.00 -17.57
CA HIS A 233 3.93 8.64 -18.30
C HIS A 233 3.57 8.68 -19.79
N GLU A 234 4.12 9.65 -20.52
CA GLU A 234 3.77 9.91 -21.93
C GLU A 234 5.03 10.18 -22.78
N VAL A 235 4.94 9.80 -24.05
CA VAL A 235 5.93 10.14 -25.09
C VAL A 235 5.35 11.27 -25.93
N LEU A 236 6.02 12.42 -25.93
CA LEU A 236 5.55 13.65 -26.55
C LEU A 236 6.32 13.95 -27.83
N ASP A 237 5.61 14.33 -28.89
CA ASP A 237 6.20 14.89 -30.11
C ASP A 237 6.75 16.29 -29.88
N LEU A 238 7.96 16.55 -30.38
CA LEU A 238 8.57 17.87 -30.39
C LEU A 238 8.13 18.66 -31.63
N VAL A 239 7.74 19.93 -31.43
CA VAL A 239 7.41 20.86 -32.51
C VAL A 239 8.32 22.08 -32.53
N ASP A 240 8.61 22.60 -33.73
CA ASP A 240 9.35 23.85 -33.92
C ASP A 240 8.51 25.08 -33.55
N ASN A 241 9.15 26.25 -33.52
CA ASN A 241 8.46 27.54 -33.25
C ASN A 241 7.37 27.89 -34.29
N ASN A 242 7.34 27.20 -35.44
CA ASN A 242 6.33 27.33 -36.48
C ASN A 242 5.24 26.23 -36.40
N ARG A 243 5.22 25.46 -35.30
CA ARG A 243 4.29 24.35 -34.99
C ARG A 243 4.38 23.13 -35.92
N ARG A 244 5.51 22.94 -36.60
CA ARG A 244 5.78 21.73 -37.40
C ARG A 244 6.48 20.70 -36.51
N SER A 245 6.14 19.42 -36.64
CA SER A 245 6.90 18.35 -35.97
C SER A 245 8.37 18.38 -36.43
N THR A 246 9.30 18.17 -35.50
CA THR A 246 10.73 18.06 -35.81
C THR A 246 11.15 16.61 -36.08
N GLY A 247 10.24 15.64 -35.90
CA GLY A 247 10.53 14.20 -35.91
C GLY A 247 11.06 13.67 -34.57
N GLY A 248 11.64 14.53 -33.73
CA GLY A 248 12.11 14.18 -32.39
C GLY A 248 10.97 13.96 -31.40
N LYS A 249 11.22 13.09 -30.41
CA LYS A 249 10.29 12.80 -29.31
C LYS A 249 10.98 12.92 -27.95
N LEU A 250 10.20 13.18 -26.91
CA LEU A 250 10.64 13.30 -25.52
C LEU A 250 9.76 12.43 -24.61
N GLU A 251 10.36 11.59 -23.78
CA GLU A 251 9.68 10.76 -22.80
C GLU A 251 9.70 11.41 -21.41
N VAL A 252 8.52 11.67 -20.85
CA VAL A 252 8.34 12.35 -19.56
C VAL A 252 7.39 11.59 -18.66
N ARG A 253 7.60 11.72 -17.35
CA ARG A 253 6.72 11.18 -16.32
C ARG A 253 6.48 12.22 -15.23
N LEU A 254 5.23 12.36 -14.79
CA LEU A 254 4.83 13.12 -13.60
C LEU A 254 4.18 12.18 -12.60
N ARG A 255 4.58 12.24 -11.32
CA ARG A 255 4.02 11.41 -10.24
C ARG A 255 3.57 12.22 -9.03
N LEU A 256 2.50 11.76 -8.38
CA LEU A 256 1.98 12.23 -7.11
C LEU A 256 1.82 11.03 -6.17
N ARG A 257 2.02 11.19 -4.84
CA ARG A 257 1.82 10.10 -3.85
C ARG A 257 0.47 9.37 -4.01
N ASN A 258 -0.59 10.12 -4.29
CA ASN A 258 -1.95 9.68 -4.60
C ASN A 258 -2.51 10.65 -5.66
N PRO A 259 -3.66 10.38 -6.31
CA PRO A 259 -4.34 11.33 -7.20
C PRO A 259 -4.95 12.53 -6.45
N LEU A 260 -5.50 13.51 -7.17
CA LEU A 260 -6.03 14.75 -6.57
C LEU A 260 -7.50 14.73 -6.13
N LEU A 261 -8.35 13.82 -6.65
CA LEU A 261 -9.78 13.76 -6.29
C LEU A 261 -10.30 12.36 -5.91
N LYS A 262 -10.00 11.32 -6.70
CA LYS A 262 -10.46 9.94 -6.47
C LYS A 262 -9.26 9.02 -6.35
N ALA A 263 -9.41 7.94 -5.58
CA ALA A 263 -8.45 6.85 -5.56
C ALA A 263 -8.28 6.21 -6.95
N ASP A 264 -7.05 6.05 -7.40
CA ASP A 264 -6.66 5.39 -8.65
C ASP A 264 -6.60 3.89 -8.38
N ILE A 265 -7.76 3.24 -8.23
CA ILE A 265 -7.85 1.83 -7.89
C ILE A 265 -7.42 1.01 -9.10
N ILE A 266 -6.25 0.38 -8.98
CA ILE A 266 -5.68 -0.50 -10.00
C ILE A 266 -5.76 -1.97 -9.56
N GLN A 267 -5.95 -2.84 -10.55
CA GLN A 267 -5.89 -4.28 -10.40
C GLN A 267 -4.42 -4.72 -10.56
N LYS A 268 -3.80 -5.17 -9.47
CA LYS A 268 -2.44 -5.75 -9.48
C LYS A 268 -2.52 -7.28 -9.49
N THR A 269 -1.60 -7.91 -10.18
CA THR A 269 -1.43 -9.37 -10.22
C THR A 269 0.02 -9.70 -9.86
N GLU A 270 0.21 -10.48 -8.80
CA GLU A 270 1.52 -10.82 -8.25
C GLU A 270 1.73 -12.33 -8.29
N LYS A 271 2.96 -12.77 -8.55
CA LYS A 271 3.32 -14.19 -8.54
C LYS A 271 3.72 -14.63 -7.14
N TRP A 272 2.80 -15.26 -6.43
CA TRP A 272 3.05 -15.74 -5.07
C TRP A 272 3.64 -17.14 -5.08
N LEU A 273 4.80 -17.29 -4.42
CA LEU A 273 5.41 -18.55 -4.06
C LEU A 273 4.51 -19.34 -3.10
N VAL A 274 4.25 -20.60 -3.41
CA VAL A 274 3.48 -21.55 -2.60
C VAL A 274 4.32 -22.80 -2.36
N VAL A 275 4.67 -23.07 -1.10
CA VAL A 275 5.51 -24.22 -0.71
C VAL A 275 4.63 -25.40 -0.31
N HIS A 276 4.92 -26.58 -0.86
CA HIS A 276 4.22 -27.82 -0.52
C HIS A 276 4.91 -28.57 0.63
N GLY A 277 4.15 -29.44 1.32
CA GLY A 277 4.69 -30.33 2.36
C GLY A 277 4.74 -29.76 3.78
N PHE A 278 4.43 -28.47 3.97
CA PHE A 278 4.34 -27.85 5.30
C PHE A 278 2.89 -27.72 5.80
N ASN A 279 2.03 -27.04 5.04
CA ASN A 279 0.67 -26.69 5.49
C ASN A 279 -0.39 -27.18 4.50
N LEU A 280 -0.92 -28.40 4.70
CA LEU A 280 -2.08 -28.92 3.95
C LEU A 280 -3.34 -28.05 4.12
N ASN A 281 -3.43 -27.30 5.22
CA ASN A 281 -4.53 -26.38 5.53
C ASN A 281 -4.25 -24.93 5.08
N ASN A 282 -3.19 -24.65 4.32
CA ASN A 282 -2.94 -23.30 3.82
C ASN A 282 -4.04 -22.92 2.80
N PRO A 283 -4.86 -21.88 3.04
CA PRO A 283 -5.96 -21.51 2.12
C PRO A 283 -5.48 -21.13 0.71
N ILE A 284 -4.19 -20.84 0.55
CA ILE A 284 -3.55 -20.58 -0.75
C ILE A 284 -3.56 -21.84 -1.65
N ALA A 285 -3.46 -23.04 -1.08
CA ALA A 285 -3.51 -24.29 -1.85
C ALA A 285 -4.90 -24.57 -2.45
N ASN A 286 -5.97 -24.20 -1.72
CA ASN A 286 -7.34 -24.64 -2.05
C ASN A 286 -8.26 -23.52 -2.60
N THR A 287 -7.83 -22.25 -2.63
CA THR A 287 -8.68 -21.13 -3.05
C THR A 287 -8.44 -20.71 -4.50
N GLN A 288 -9.30 -21.12 -5.43
CA GLN A 288 -9.54 -20.33 -6.64
C GLN A 288 -10.31 -19.05 -6.26
N VAL A 289 -9.68 -17.88 -6.40
CA VAL A 289 -10.32 -16.60 -6.09
C VAL A 289 -11.25 -16.21 -7.23
N SER A 290 -12.52 -16.64 -7.13
CA SER A 290 -13.58 -16.20 -8.04
C SER A 290 -13.84 -14.70 -7.86
N VAL A 291 -13.58 -13.90 -8.89
CA VAL A 291 -13.79 -12.45 -8.85
C VAL A 291 -15.29 -12.13 -8.95
N PRO A 292 -15.88 -11.37 -8.01
CA PRO A 292 -17.21 -10.82 -8.23
C PRO A 292 -17.13 -9.76 -9.33
N SER A 293 -17.66 -10.08 -10.51
CA SER A 293 -17.81 -9.11 -11.60
C SER A 293 -18.74 -7.98 -11.15
N PRO A 294 -18.50 -6.71 -11.55
CA PRO A 294 -19.44 -5.63 -11.29
C PRO A 294 -20.78 -5.93 -11.98
N GLU A 295 -21.87 -5.89 -11.22
CA GLU A 295 -23.20 -6.25 -11.69
C GLU A 295 -23.76 -5.21 -12.68
N VAL A 296 -23.44 -5.38 -13.96
CA VAL A 296 -24.08 -4.62 -15.04
C VAL A 296 -25.48 -5.19 -15.25
N THR A 297 -26.47 -4.48 -14.73
CA THR A 297 -27.89 -4.86 -14.80
C THR A 297 -28.35 -4.90 -16.27
N PRO A 298 -28.78 -6.06 -16.81
CA PRO A 298 -29.22 -6.15 -18.20
C PRO A 298 -30.59 -5.48 -18.37
N VAL A 299 -30.61 -4.34 -19.07
CA VAL A 299 -31.86 -3.65 -19.42
C VAL A 299 -32.71 -4.53 -20.33
N LYS A 300 -33.91 -4.90 -19.87
CA LYS A 300 -34.88 -5.66 -20.68
C LYS A 300 -35.24 -4.90 -21.94
N SER A 301 -34.90 -5.46 -23.10
CA SER A 301 -35.38 -5.04 -24.41
C SER A 301 -36.37 -6.07 -24.95
N ASN A 302 -37.65 -5.71 -24.99
CA ASN A 302 -38.69 -6.50 -25.65
C ASN A 302 -38.79 -6.10 -27.13
N SER A 303 -38.51 -7.00 -28.08
CA SER A 303 -39.25 -7.05 -29.36
C SER A 303 -38.96 -8.31 -30.19
N VAL A 304 -39.98 -9.15 -30.32
CA VAL A 304 -40.51 -9.79 -31.55
C VAL A 304 -39.57 -10.59 -32.47
N THR A 305 -39.96 -11.84 -32.71
CA THR A 305 -39.42 -12.77 -33.74
C THR A 305 -40.02 -12.53 -35.13
N SER A 306 -39.21 -12.54 -36.18
CA SER A 306 -39.52 -12.95 -37.58
C SER A 306 -38.17 -13.11 -38.30
N GLN A 307 -37.76 -14.32 -38.69
CA GLN A 307 -38.07 -15.04 -39.95
C GLN A 307 -37.37 -14.48 -41.20
N SER A 308 -37.05 -15.39 -42.13
CA SER A 308 -36.06 -15.22 -43.20
C SER A 308 -36.68 -14.96 -44.58
N ASP A 309 -36.01 -14.19 -45.44
CA ASP A 309 -35.22 -14.74 -46.56
C ASP A 309 -34.51 -13.63 -47.37
N PRO A 310 -33.52 -13.97 -48.24
CA PRO A 310 -32.60 -12.99 -48.84
C PRO A 310 -32.91 -12.63 -50.31
N LEU A 311 -32.37 -11.50 -50.80
CA LEU A 311 -31.88 -11.21 -52.17
C LEU A 311 -31.47 -9.72 -52.29
N GLY A 312 -30.73 -9.32 -53.34
CA GLY A 312 -30.70 -7.89 -53.77
C GLY A 312 -29.36 -7.12 -53.77
N LEU A 313 -28.38 -7.61 -54.55
CA LEU A 313 -27.34 -6.91 -55.33
C LEU A 313 -27.15 -5.35 -55.28
N SER A 314 -25.88 -4.93 -55.44
CA SER A 314 -25.38 -3.74 -56.20
C SER A 314 -25.03 -2.38 -55.53
N THR A 315 -23.74 -2.03 -55.69
CA THR A 315 -23.12 -0.75 -56.11
C THR A 315 -23.26 0.56 -55.29
N VAL A 316 -22.17 0.91 -54.61
CA VAL A 316 -21.25 2.05 -54.92
C VAL A 316 -21.85 3.35 -55.50
N SER A 317 -21.71 4.45 -54.75
CA SER A 317 -21.31 5.78 -55.27
C SER A 317 -20.77 6.67 -54.13
N ASP A 318 -19.75 7.49 -54.41
CA ASP A 318 -19.01 8.31 -53.42
C ASP A 318 -19.43 9.83 -53.49
N PRO A 319 -18.63 10.89 -53.18
CA PRO A 319 -19.12 11.94 -52.28
C PRO A 319 -19.30 13.34 -52.94
N SER A 320 -19.90 14.29 -52.22
CA SER A 320 -19.79 15.74 -52.54
C SER A 320 -20.11 16.68 -51.36
N THR A 321 -19.12 17.47 -50.94
CA THR A 321 -19.28 18.80 -50.30
C THR A 321 -19.38 19.87 -51.42
N PRO A 322 -19.89 21.12 -51.19
CA PRO A 322 -18.97 22.18 -50.68
C PRO A 322 -19.57 23.43 -49.97
N ILE A 323 -18.76 23.99 -49.06
CA ILE A 323 -18.40 25.44 -48.89
C ILE A 323 -19.50 26.53 -48.78
N LYS A 324 -19.36 27.39 -47.74
CA LYS A 324 -19.53 28.86 -47.87
C LYS A 324 -18.50 29.61 -47.01
N GLN A 325 -18.17 30.86 -47.41
CA GLN A 325 -17.03 31.66 -46.90
C GLN A 325 -17.47 33.02 -46.31
N THR A 326 -16.46 33.85 -45.94
CA THR A 326 -16.43 35.33 -45.78
C THR A 326 -16.72 35.92 -44.39
N LEU A 327 -16.20 37.11 -43.99
CA LEU A 327 -14.87 37.77 -44.16
C LEU A 327 -14.85 39.10 -43.35
N ASN A 328 -13.71 39.51 -42.76
CA ASN A 328 -13.14 40.90 -42.70
C ASN A 328 -12.53 41.40 -41.36
N LYS A 329 -11.29 41.94 -41.47
CA LYS A 329 -10.71 43.25 -41.04
C LYS A 329 -10.98 43.89 -39.64
N SER A 330 -10.21 44.87 -39.14
CA SER A 330 -8.76 45.26 -39.21
C SER A 330 -8.58 46.68 -38.60
N SER A 331 -7.65 46.90 -37.65
CA SER A 331 -7.10 48.25 -37.31
C SER A 331 -5.94 48.24 -36.29
N THR A 332 -5.03 49.23 -36.40
CA THR A 332 -3.85 49.59 -35.56
C THR A 332 -3.66 51.13 -35.66
N PRO A 333 -2.60 51.83 -35.16
CA PRO A 333 -1.55 51.57 -34.13
C PRO A 333 -1.32 52.74 -33.12
N SER A 334 -0.38 52.62 -32.14
CA SER A 334 0.43 53.70 -31.50
C SER A 334 1.36 53.14 -30.37
N VAL A 335 2.28 53.89 -29.75
CA VAL A 335 3.67 54.28 -30.16
C VAL A 335 4.38 55.05 -29.01
N LYS A 336 5.57 54.61 -28.54
CA LYS A 336 6.67 55.26 -27.73
C LYS A 336 7.53 54.14 -27.04
N LYS A 337 8.88 54.10 -26.91
CA LYS A 337 9.98 55.04 -26.53
C LYS A 337 9.87 55.51 -25.05
N THR A 338 10.89 55.57 -24.16
CA THR A 338 12.39 55.47 -24.13
C THR A 338 12.87 54.99 -22.73
N SER A 339 14.17 54.87 -22.39
CA SER A 339 15.12 53.80 -22.76
C SER A 339 16.56 54.04 -22.17
N SER A 340 16.88 53.59 -20.95
CA SER A 340 18.19 53.79 -20.27
C SER A 340 18.37 52.92 -18.99
N THR A 341 19.52 52.77 -18.28
CA THR A 341 20.99 52.65 -18.57
C THR A 341 21.85 53.18 -17.38
N VAL A 342 23.09 52.68 -17.19
CA VAL A 342 24.17 53.03 -16.20
C VAL A 342 24.24 52.13 -14.94
N ALA A 343 25.48 51.88 -14.46
CA ALA A 343 25.89 50.85 -13.49
C ALA A 343 26.41 51.42 -12.15
N ASN A 344 26.67 50.54 -11.17
CA ASN A 344 27.99 50.43 -10.49
C ASN A 344 28.06 49.29 -9.43
N THR A 345 29.22 48.63 -9.37
CA THR A 345 29.77 47.80 -8.27
C THR A 345 30.86 48.62 -7.51
N PRO A 346 31.59 48.15 -6.46
CA PRO A 346 31.82 46.79 -5.90
C PRO A 346 31.42 46.72 -4.39
N SER A 347 31.96 45.93 -3.43
CA SER A 347 33.14 45.03 -3.38
C SER A 347 33.11 44.06 -2.18
N GLN A 348 33.45 42.77 -2.42
CA GLN A 348 34.02 41.80 -1.43
C GLN A 348 33.11 41.44 -0.20
N VAL A 349 33.36 40.45 0.66
CA VAL A 349 34.60 39.73 1.08
C VAL A 349 34.43 38.19 1.19
N HIS A 350 35.58 37.53 1.03
CA HIS A 350 35.95 36.11 1.20
C HIS A 350 35.50 35.42 2.51
N ASN A 351 35.12 34.13 2.48
CA ASN A 351 35.93 33.00 3.03
C ASN A 351 35.16 31.67 3.24
N THR A 352 35.77 30.56 2.81
CA THR A 352 35.60 29.17 3.30
C THR A 352 36.93 28.76 3.98
N PRO A 353 37.02 27.77 4.91
CA PRO A 353 37.26 26.37 4.46
C PRO A 353 36.92 25.18 5.43
N THR A 354 36.47 24.05 4.85
CA THR A 354 37.01 22.66 5.01
C THR A 354 36.94 21.84 6.33
N LEU A 355 36.95 20.51 6.19
CA LEU A 355 36.81 19.42 7.18
C LEU A 355 38.14 18.83 7.72
N VAL A 356 38.08 18.10 8.84
CA VAL A 356 38.79 16.82 9.18
C VAL A 356 37.97 16.11 10.31
N HIS A 357 37.73 14.79 10.37
CA HIS A 357 38.63 13.63 10.71
C HIS A 357 39.34 13.79 12.08
N ASN A 358 39.48 12.80 12.99
CA ASN A 358 39.23 11.33 13.02
C ASN A 358 39.20 10.85 14.53
N THR A 359 38.56 9.76 15.00
CA THR A 359 39.16 8.40 15.21
C THR A 359 38.31 7.52 16.19
N VAL A 360 38.44 6.19 16.04
CA VAL A 360 37.87 5.01 16.74
C VAL A 360 38.10 4.86 18.27
N ALA A 361 37.16 4.22 19.00
CA ALA A 361 37.40 3.35 20.17
C ALA A 361 36.29 2.28 20.36
N ASN A 362 36.63 1.10 20.92
CA ASN A 362 35.72 -0.06 21.13
C ASN A 362 35.45 -0.34 22.63
N THR A 363 34.23 -0.78 22.97
CA THR A 363 33.99 -1.72 24.11
C THR A 363 32.67 -2.50 23.90
N GLN A 364 32.32 -3.42 24.81
CA GLN A 364 31.54 -4.62 24.49
C GLN A 364 30.29 -4.85 25.38
N THR A 365 29.19 -5.30 24.74
CA THR A 365 28.11 -6.17 25.28
C THR A 365 27.27 -5.69 26.48
N GLN A 366 25.97 -5.39 26.27
CA GLN A 366 24.88 -6.35 26.61
C GLN A 366 23.46 -5.87 26.21
N VAL A 367 22.53 -6.82 26.22
CA VAL A 367 21.16 -6.75 25.66
C VAL A 367 20.14 -6.00 26.52
N HIS A 368 19.34 -5.13 25.89
CA HIS A 368 17.87 -5.12 26.02
C HIS A 368 17.22 -4.39 24.83
N ASN A 369 16.11 -4.91 24.32
CA ASN A 369 15.32 -4.28 23.26
C ASN A 369 14.04 -3.69 23.85
N THR A 370 13.80 -2.40 23.71
CA THR A 370 12.48 -1.77 23.85
C THR A 370 12.43 -0.56 22.92
N VAL A 371 11.57 -0.62 21.91
CA VAL A 371 11.43 0.46 20.92
C VAL A 371 10.26 1.35 21.33
N ALA A 372 10.56 2.46 22.01
CA ALA A 372 9.64 3.59 22.14
C ALA A 372 9.79 4.48 20.89
N ASN A 373 8.67 4.92 20.32
CA ASN A 373 8.62 5.91 19.23
C ASN A 373 7.32 6.72 19.34
N THR A 374 7.39 7.84 20.06
CA THR A 374 6.28 8.78 20.27
C THR A 374 6.24 9.82 19.14
N PRO A 375 5.08 10.05 18.49
CA PRO A 375 4.87 11.21 17.63
C PRO A 375 4.02 12.28 18.33
N THR A 376 4.65 13.38 18.76
CA THR A 376 3.98 14.55 19.34
C THR A 376 2.94 15.14 18.37
N GLN A 377 1.77 15.52 18.88
CA GLN A 377 0.70 16.20 18.11
C GLN A 377 0.18 17.43 18.85
N VAL A 378 -0.17 18.47 18.09
CA VAL A 378 -0.43 19.82 18.63
C VAL A 378 -1.92 20.05 18.84
N HIS A 379 -2.29 20.52 20.03
CA HIS A 379 -3.68 20.77 20.40
C HIS A 379 -4.26 22.01 19.67
N ASN A 380 -5.53 21.93 19.24
CA ASN A 380 -6.27 23.08 18.72
C ASN A 380 -7.77 22.90 18.98
N THR A 381 -8.34 23.71 19.87
CA THR A 381 -9.71 23.55 20.40
C THR A 381 -10.71 24.46 19.69
N VAL A 382 -11.84 23.91 19.24
CA VAL A 382 -13.07 24.69 18.98
C VAL A 382 -14.27 23.87 19.47
N ALA A 383 -15.06 24.43 20.39
CA ALA A 383 -16.25 23.81 20.95
C ALA A 383 -17.52 24.15 20.13
N ASN A 384 -18.56 23.32 20.26
CA ASN A 384 -19.96 23.75 20.14
C ASN A 384 -20.91 22.76 20.83
N THR A 385 -22.00 23.27 21.39
CA THR A 385 -22.92 22.58 22.30
C THR A 385 -24.34 22.53 21.67
N PRO A 386 -25.15 21.46 21.87
CA PRO A 386 -26.28 21.17 20.97
C PRO A 386 -27.60 21.84 21.36
N THR A 387 -28.65 21.63 20.56
CA THR A 387 -30.04 21.99 20.88
C THR A 387 -30.99 20.85 20.49
N GLN A 388 -31.90 20.48 21.40
CA GLN A 388 -32.98 19.51 21.13
C GLN A 388 -34.28 20.24 20.79
N VAL A 389 -35.14 19.62 19.97
CA VAL A 389 -36.56 20.00 19.85
C VAL A 389 -37.43 18.75 19.88
N HIS A 390 -38.55 18.84 20.59
CA HIS A 390 -39.50 17.75 20.90
C HIS A 390 -40.81 17.97 20.12
N ASN A 391 -41.55 16.92 19.73
CA ASN A 391 -42.98 17.07 19.42
C ASN A 391 -43.79 15.76 19.45
N LYS A 392 -45.13 15.88 19.45
CA LYS A 392 -46.07 14.86 19.96
C LYS A 392 -47.14 14.40 18.94
N LEU A 393 -47.81 13.29 19.29
CA LEU A 393 -48.89 12.57 18.57
C LEU A 393 -50.28 13.25 18.68
N PRO A 394 -51.23 12.94 17.77
CA PRO A 394 -52.62 12.63 18.19
C PRO A 394 -53.27 11.38 17.52
N SER A 395 -54.52 11.04 17.87
CA SER A 395 -55.23 9.76 17.55
C SER A 395 -56.76 10.00 17.37
N GLN A 396 -57.71 9.06 17.19
CA GLN A 396 -57.80 7.60 17.47
C GLN A 396 -58.86 6.91 16.54
N VAL A 397 -59.93 6.26 17.07
CA VAL A 397 -61.19 5.81 16.40
C VAL A 397 -61.11 4.50 15.55
N THR A 398 -61.91 3.42 15.71
CA THR A 398 -62.87 2.93 16.76
C THR A 398 -63.05 1.38 16.70
N THR A 399 -63.69 0.77 17.70
CA THR A 399 -64.06 -0.67 17.81
C THR A 399 -65.58 -0.91 17.49
N PRO A 400 -66.28 -2.08 17.68
CA PRO A 400 -66.61 -2.66 19.03
C PRO A 400 -67.02 -4.18 19.19
N VAL A 401 -67.16 -4.66 20.45
CA VAL A 401 -67.85 -5.89 21.01
C VAL A 401 -67.39 -7.30 20.50
N SER A 402 -67.32 -8.42 21.27
CA SER A 402 -68.07 -8.88 22.48
C SER A 402 -67.27 -9.76 23.49
N LYS A 403 -67.92 -10.12 24.61
CA LYS A 403 -67.43 -10.93 25.77
C LYS A 403 -68.54 -11.92 26.21
N PRO A 404 -68.27 -13.05 26.92
CA PRO A 404 -67.85 -13.04 28.34
C PRO A 404 -66.85 -14.15 28.79
N ASN A 405 -66.60 -14.21 30.10
CA ASN A 405 -65.74 -15.14 30.87
C ASN A 405 -66.63 -16.19 31.62
N PRO A 406 -66.13 -17.16 32.44
CA PRO A 406 -64.75 -17.62 32.68
C PRO A 406 -64.54 -19.16 32.63
N SER A 407 -63.28 -19.61 32.68
CA SER A 407 -62.87 -20.85 33.37
C SER A 407 -61.36 -20.83 33.68
N VAL A 408 -60.95 -21.46 34.79
CA VAL A 408 -59.56 -21.43 35.29
C VAL A 408 -58.92 -22.80 35.14
N THR A 409 -57.77 -22.87 34.47
CA THR A 409 -56.81 -23.97 34.60
C THR A 409 -55.39 -23.44 34.38
N ASN A 410 -54.42 -23.93 35.15
CA ASN A 410 -53.04 -23.44 35.10
C ASN A 410 -52.31 -23.92 33.84
N SER A 411 -51.52 -23.03 33.23
CA SER A 411 -50.52 -23.34 32.20
C SER A 411 -49.50 -22.20 32.16
N LYS A 412 -48.53 -22.21 33.09
CA LYS A 412 -47.52 -21.14 33.21
C LYS A 412 -46.07 -21.62 33.09
N ASP A 413 -45.83 -22.92 33.24
CA ASP A 413 -44.49 -23.49 33.50
C ASP A 413 -43.82 -24.04 32.22
N THR A 414 -44.16 -23.47 31.05
CA THR A 414 -43.66 -23.95 29.74
C THR A 414 -43.21 -22.82 28.79
N GLN A 415 -43.51 -21.55 29.11
CA GLN A 415 -42.99 -20.41 28.32
C GLN A 415 -41.73 -19.80 28.95
N THR A 416 -41.67 -19.67 30.28
CA THR A 416 -40.52 -19.06 30.98
C THR A 416 -39.21 -19.75 30.65
N THR A 417 -39.18 -21.09 30.75
CA THR A 417 -38.00 -21.93 30.49
C THR A 417 -37.42 -21.67 29.10
N SER A 418 -38.27 -21.63 28.07
CA SER A 418 -37.85 -21.42 26.69
C SER A 418 -37.23 -20.04 26.43
N ILE A 419 -37.54 -19.03 27.24
CA ILE A 419 -36.95 -17.68 27.11
C ILE A 419 -35.62 -17.63 27.86
N GLU A 420 -35.55 -18.21 29.05
CA GLU A 420 -34.33 -18.28 29.86
C GLU A 420 -33.25 -19.16 29.20
N GLU A 421 -33.64 -20.25 28.52
CA GLU A 421 -32.74 -21.09 27.72
C GLU A 421 -32.16 -20.32 26.51
N ASN A 422 -32.99 -19.57 25.77
CA ASN A 422 -32.54 -18.73 24.66
C ASN A 422 -31.62 -17.56 25.12
N GLU A 423 -31.90 -16.92 26.27
CA GLU A 423 -30.99 -15.91 26.83
C GLU A 423 -29.64 -16.52 27.22
N LEU A 424 -29.64 -17.76 27.71
CA LEU A 424 -28.45 -18.46 28.19
C LEU A 424 -27.56 -19.00 27.06
N GLU A 425 -28.14 -19.54 25.98
CA GLU A 425 -27.41 -19.94 24.77
C GLU A 425 -26.74 -18.72 24.12
N LEU A 426 -27.48 -17.63 23.95
CA LEU A 426 -26.94 -16.35 23.46
C LEU A 426 -25.82 -15.80 24.36
N ALA A 427 -25.87 -16.05 25.67
CA ALA A 427 -24.80 -15.67 26.59
C ALA A 427 -23.53 -16.52 26.41
N GLU A 428 -23.65 -17.81 26.13
CA GLU A 428 -22.50 -18.70 25.86
C GLU A 428 -21.84 -18.38 24.52
N ASP A 429 -22.62 -18.04 23.49
CA ASP A 429 -22.09 -17.48 22.25
C ASP A 429 -21.31 -16.18 22.50
N GLN A 430 -21.88 -15.24 23.25
CA GLN A 430 -21.20 -13.97 23.58
C GLN A 430 -19.93 -14.16 24.40
N LEU A 431 -19.88 -15.13 25.31
CA LEU A 431 -18.69 -15.42 26.12
C LEU A 431 -17.51 -15.91 25.25
N ASN A 432 -17.84 -16.64 24.19
CA ASN A 432 -16.89 -17.32 23.33
C ASN A 432 -16.62 -16.60 22.00
N ASN A 433 -17.41 -15.60 21.60
CA ASN A 433 -17.24 -14.91 20.32
C ASN A 433 -15.89 -14.14 20.23
N VAL A 434 -15.10 -14.46 19.20
CA VAL A 434 -13.80 -13.81 18.90
C VAL A 434 -13.96 -12.30 18.67
N ASP A 435 -15.00 -11.91 17.94
CA ASP A 435 -15.13 -10.54 17.43
C ASP A 435 -15.56 -9.54 18.51
N LEU A 436 -16.09 -10.03 19.64
CA LEU A 436 -16.40 -9.23 20.84
C LEU A 436 -15.17 -8.97 21.74
N ILE A 437 -14.06 -9.67 21.52
CA ILE A 437 -12.83 -9.41 22.27
C ILE A 437 -12.11 -8.20 21.63
N VAL A 438 -12.06 -7.10 22.38
CA VAL A 438 -11.47 -5.82 21.96
C VAL A 438 -10.20 -5.42 22.73
N SER A 439 -9.76 -6.23 23.70
CA SER A 439 -8.55 -6.01 24.49
C SER A 439 -7.40 -6.90 24.02
N SER A 440 -6.21 -6.32 23.89
CA SER A 440 -5.00 -6.99 23.41
C SER A 440 -4.47 -8.01 24.42
N GLY A 441 -4.49 -7.68 25.71
CA GLY A 441 -4.14 -8.59 26.79
C GLY A 441 -5.11 -9.77 26.88
N LEU A 442 -6.40 -9.54 26.65
CA LEU A 442 -7.41 -10.60 26.63
C LEU A 442 -7.29 -11.50 25.37
N LEU A 443 -6.98 -10.93 24.19
CA LEU A 443 -6.66 -11.72 23.00
C LEU A 443 -5.42 -12.60 23.24
N GLN A 444 -4.36 -12.03 23.81
CA GLN A 444 -3.13 -12.78 24.10
C GLN A 444 -3.37 -13.87 25.14
N GLU A 445 -4.15 -13.62 26.19
CA GLU A 445 -4.44 -14.62 27.21
C GLU A 445 -5.33 -15.76 26.68
N GLU A 446 -6.33 -15.46 25.83
CA GLU A 446 -7.11 -16.50 25.18
C GLU A 446 -6.25 -17.34 24.21
N ILE A 447 -5.26 -16.73 23.54
CA ILE A 447 -4.24 -17.46 22.75
C ILE A 447 -3.36 -18.33 23.66
N ASN A 448 -2.93 -17.83 24.82
CA ASN A 448 -2.16 -18.61 25.81
C ASN A 448 -2.95 -19.83 26.30
N ILE A 449 -4.24 -19.65 26.61
CA ILE A 449 -5.14 -20.73 27.05
C ILE A 449 -5.27 -21.80 25.95
N VAL A 450 -5.54 -21.41 24.71
CA VAL A 450 -5.71 -22.38 23.60
C VAL A 450 -4.39 -23.08 23.26
N ASN A 451 -3.25 -22.38 23.29
CA ASN A 451 -1.93 -22.99 23.18
C ASN A 451 -1.69 -24.04 24.29
N SER A 452 -2.03 -23.71 25.54
CA SER A 452 -1.88 -24.61 26.69
C SER A 452 -2.75 -25.88 26.54
N GLN A 453 -3.96 -25.73 25.98
CA GLN A 453 -4.84 -26.86 25.66
C GLN A 453 -4.26 -27.74 24.54
N ILE A 454 -3.74 -27.13 23.47
CA ILE A 454 -3.06 -27.83 22.36
C ILE A 454 -1.88 -28.64 22.89
N THR A 455 -0.95 -28.02 23.63
CA THR A 455 0.22 -28.71 24.20
C THR A 455 -0.17 -29.80 25.20
N THR A 456 -1.27 -29.63 25.94
CA THR A 456 -1.81 -30.68 26.82
C THR A 456 -2.36 -31.88 26.02
N LEU A 457 -2.89 -31.68 24.81
CA LEU A 457 -3.37 -32.75 23.94
C LEU A 457 -2.21 -33.45 23.22
N GLU A 458 -1.24 -32.69 22.70
CA GLU A 458 0.00 -33.18 22.09
C GLU A 458 0.77 -34.07 23.08
N ALA A 459 0.99 -33.60 24.31
CA ALA A 459 1.65 -34.37 25.37
C ALA A 459 0.88 -35.64 25.81
N ARG A 460 -0.41 -35.75 25.45
CA ARG A 460 -1.25 -36.94 25.66
C ARG A 460 -1.38 -37.82 24.41
N GLY A 461 -0.65 -37.50 23.33
CA GLY A 461 -0.73 -38.20 22.05
C GLY A 461 -2.09 -38.10 21.36
N LYS A 462 -2.91 -37.10 21.71
CA LYS A 462 -4.25 -36.91 21.14
C LYS A 462 -4.20 -35.98 19.93
N PRO A 463 -4.98 -36.25 18.87
CA PRO A 463 -5.11 -35.32 17.75
C PRO A 463 -5.70 -33.99 18.24
N ILE A 464 -5.23 -32.88 17.66
CA ILE A 464 -5.72 -31.53 17.96
C ILE A 464 -7.10 -31.34 17.32
N PRO A 465 -8.16 -31.00 18.08
CA PRO A 465 -9.48 -30.66 17.55
C PRO A 465 -9.43 -29.46 16.59
N GLY A 466 -10.20 -29.54 15.50
CA GLY A 466 -10.22 -28.49 14.47
C GLY A 466 -10.73 -27.14 14.99
N ASP A 467 -11.75 -27.18 15.86
CA ASP A 467 -12.33 -26.01 16.54
C ASP A 467 -11.31 -25.24 17.40
N LEU A 468 -10.38 -25.93 18.07
CA LEU A 468 -9.28 -25.27 18.80
C LEU A 468 -8.27 -24.60 17.85
N SER A 469 -7.97 -25.23 16.71
CA SER A 469 -7.10 -24.67 15.67
C SER A 469 -7.72 -23.44 15.00
N ASP A 470 -9.03 -23.50 14.72
CA ASP A 470 -9.80 -22.39 14.15
C ASP A 470 -9.97 -21.26 15.16
N ARG A 471 -10.23 -21.58 16.44
CA ARG A 471 -10.27 -20.60 17.55
C ARG A 471 -8.95 -19.85 17.67
N LYS A 472 -7.82 -20.56 17.72
CA LYS A 472 -6.48 -19.96 17.73
C LYS A 472 -6.27 -19.06 16.51
N SER A 473 -6.60 -19.56 15.31
CA SER A 473 -6.44 -18.82 14.06
C SER A 473 -7.28 -17.54 14.02
N ALA A 474 -8.51 -17.58 14.53
CA ALA A 474 -9.37 -16.41 14.59
C ALA A 474 -8.87 -15.36 15.60
N LEU A 475 -8.36 -15.77 16.76
CA LEU A 475 -7.73 -14.89 17.75
C LEU A 475 -6.48 -14.20 17.17
N GLU A 476 -5.57 -14.93 16.54
CA GLU A 476 -4.36 -14.38 15.90
C GLU A 476 -4.71 -13.37 14.79
N ILE A 477 -5.73 -13.66 13.98
CA ILE A 477 -6.24 -12.74 12.96
C ILE A 477 -6.87 -11.49 13.61
N LYS A 478 -7.57 -11.63 14.75
CA LYS A 478 -8.16 -10.52 15.50
C LYS A 478 -7.08 -9.61 16.10
N THR A 479 -5.99 -10.16 16.59
CA THR A 479 -4.80 -9.38 17.03
C THR A 479 -4.20 -8.61 15.85
N SER A 480 -3.87 -9.25 14.73
CA SER A 480 -3.31 -8.55 13.56
C SER A 480 -4.28 -7.56 12.89
N LEU A 481 -5.59 -7.77 12.98
CA LEU A 481 -6.61 -6.78 12.59
C LEU A 481 -6.49 -5.51 13.45
N MET A 482 -6.36 -5.67 14.76
CA MET A 482 -6.29 -4.57 15.72
C MET A 482 -4.96 -3.81 15.65
N GLU A 483 -3.83 -4.53 15.52
CA GLU A 483 -2.50 -3.96 15.22
C GLU A 483 -2.57 -3.00 14.03
N ILE A 484 -3.17 -3.45 12.92
CA ILE A 484 -3.31 -2.64 11.71
C ILE A 484 -4.27 -1.47 11.91
N GLN A 485 -5.35 -1.62 12.68
CA GLN A 485 -6.26 -0.51 12.99
C GLN A 485 -5.57 0.59 13.80
N VAL A 486 -4.67 0.24 14.73
CA VAL A 486 -3.83 1.21 15.46
C VAL A 486 -2.79 1.84 14.52
N GLN A 487 -2.01 1.04 13.79
CA GLN A 487 -0.99 1.51 12.84
C GLN A 487 -1.53 2.42 11.73
N THR A 488 -2.81 2.27 11.37
CA THR A 488 -3.48 3.11 10.36
C THR A 488 -4.30 4.26 10.94
N GLY A 489 -4.27 4.48 12.26
CA GLY A 489 -5.01 5.55 12.94
C GLY A 489 -6.52 5.38 12.99
N GLN A 490 -7.05 4.22 12.60
CA GLN A 490 -8.49 3.90 12.68
C GLN A 490 -8.95 3.66 14.12
N LEU A 491 -8.01 3.32 15.00
CA LEU A 491 -8.21 3.03 16.42
C LEU A 491 -7.16 3.82 17.23
N THR A 492 -7.56 4.94 17.82
CA THR A 492 -6.74 5.73 18.73
C THR A 492 -6.75 5.12 20.14
N ILE A 493 -5.80 5.53 20.99
CA ILE A 493 -5.69 5.02 22.37
C ILE A 493 -6.96 5.29 23.20
N ASP A 494 -7.57 6.47 23.05
CA ASP A 494 -8.79 6.85 23.79
C ASP A 494 -9.98 5.97 23.40
N LYS A 495 -10.17 5.81 22.08
CA LYS A 495 -11.23 4.97 21.48
C LYS A 495 -11.03 3.49 21.79
N TYR A 496 -9.79 3.04 21.89
CA TYR A 496 -9.45 1.70 22.35
C TYR A 496 -9.85 1.51 23.82
N LEU A 497 -9.46 2.43 24.70
CA LEU A 497 -9.81 2.37 26.12
C LEU A 497 -11.31 2.48 26.37
N GLU A 498 -12.03 3.30 25.59
CA GLU A 498 -13.50 3.34 25.57
C GLU A 498 -14.10 1.97 25.24
N GLN A 499 -13.64 1.33 24.15
CA GLN A 499 -14.10 -0.02 23.76
C GLN A 499 -13.79 -1.08 24.82
N VAL A 500 -12.61 -1.05 25.44
CA VAL A 500 -12.26 -2.00 26.52
C VAL A 500 -13.11 -1.76 27.77
N LYS A 501 -13.43 -0.50 28.12
CA LYS A 501 -14.32 -0.16 29.24
C LYS A 501 -15.77 -0.66 28.99
N ASP A 502 -16.31 -0.45 27.79
CA ASP A 502 -17.63 -0.98 27.40
C ASP A 502 -17.66 -2.52 27.35
N SER A 503 -16.56 -3.15 26.95
CA SER A 503 -16.39 -4.60 27.01
C SER A 503 -16.42 -5.11 28.46
N ILE A 504 -15.71 -4.46 29.40
CA ILE A 504 -15.76 -4.80 30.84
C ILE A 504 -17.20 -4.73 31.36
N VAL A 505 -17.96 -3.68 31.00
CA VAL A 505 -19.39 -3.57 31.39
C VAL A 505 -20.23 -4.70 30.79
N SER A 506 -19.94 -5.10 29.56
CA SER A 506 -20.66 -6.16 28.85
C SER A 506 -20.39 -7.55 29.44
N PHE A 507 -19.13 -7.92 29.66
CA PHE A 507 -18.78 -9.18 30.33
C PHE A 507 -19.23 -9.22 31.81
N LYS A 508 -19.34 -8.07 32.50
CA LYS A 508 -19.97 -8.00 33.84
C LYS A 508 -21.47 -8.32 33.80
N LYS A 509 -22.22 -7.85 32.79
CA LYS A 509 -23.63 -8.25 32.59
C LYS A 509 -23.72 -9.76 32.33
N LEU A 510 -22.84 -10.27 31.47
CA LEU A 510 -22.77 -11.69 31.10
C LEU A 510 -22.53 -12.60 32.32
N ALA A 511 -21.59 -12.22 33.19
CA ALA A 511 -21.34 -12.92 34.45
C ALA A 511 -22.57 -12.95 35.38
N LEU A 512 -23.40 -11.90 35.37
CA LEU A 512 -24.65 -11.85 36.14
C LEU A 512 -25.74 -12.76 35.54
N THR A 513 -25.88 -12.82 34.20
CA THR A 513 -26.80 -13.76 33.54
C THR A 513 -26.42 -15.21 33.84
N PHE A 514 -25.15 -15.59 33.69
CA PHE A 514 -24.67 -16.93 34.07
C PHE A 514 -24.90 -17.25 35.56
N LYS A 515 -24.65 -16.29 36.45
CA LYS A 515 -24.89 -16.47 37.90
C LYS A 515 -26.36 -16.68 38.22
N LYS A 516 -27.30 -16.00 37.55
CA LYS A 516 -28.75 -16.23 37.72
C LYS A 516 -29.14 -17.64 37.27
N ALA A 517 -28.60 -18.09 36.14
CA ALA A 517 -28.87 -19.41 35.56
C ALA A 517 -28.05 -20.56 36.19
N GLY A 518 -27.36 -20.31 37.31
CA GLY A 518 -26.56 -21.34 38.00
C GLY A 518 -25.28 -21.80 37.29
N LYS A 519 -24.93 -21.24 36.12
CA LYS A 519 -23.69 -21.54 35.38
C LYS A 519 -22.47 -20.85 36.01
N ILE A 520 -22.05 -21.35 37.17
CA ILE A 520 -21.01 -20.72 38.00
C ILE A 520 -19.63 -20.66 37.33
N GLU A 521 -19.25 -21.67 36.54
CA GLU A 521 -17.95 -21.65 35.84
C GLU A 521 -17.92 -20.65 34.69
N GLU A 522 -19.05 -20.46 33.99
CA GLU A 522 -19.23 -19.48 32.92
C GLU A 522 -19.21 -18.06 33.49
N ALA A 523 -19.85 -17.86 34.65
CA ALA A 523 -19.74 -16.62 35.41
C ALA A 523 -18.29 -16.32 35.85
N LYS A 524 -17.53 -17.32 36.32
CA LYS A 524 -16.10 -17.16 36.64
C LYS A 524 -15.28 -16.81 35.40
N LYS A 525 -15.47 -17.51 34.26
CA LYS A 525 -14.79 -17.21 32.99
C LYS A 525 -15.02 -15.75 32.60
N ALA A 526 -16.27 -15.29 32.59
CA ALA A 526 -16.62 -13.90 32.27
C ALA A 526 -15.93 -12.88 33.22
N LEU A 527 -15.85 -13.16 34.52
CA LEU A 527 -15.14 -12.32 35.49
C LEU A 527 -13.62 -12.32 35.31
N VAL A 528 -13.01 -13.44 34.91
CA VAL A 528 -11.58 -13.49 34.54
C VAL A 528 -11.32 -12.61 33.32
N LYS A 529 -12.16 -12.68 32.28
CA LYS A 529 -12.05 -11.80 31.10
C LYS A 529 -12.17 -10.33 31.50
N CYS A 530 -13.11 -9.98 32.39
CA CYS A 530 -13.20 -8.64 32.97
C CYS A 530 -11.89 -8.23 33.66
N LYS A 531 -11.30 -9.11 34.48
CA LYS A 531 -10.15 -8.75 35.31
C LYS A 531 -8.87 -8.53 34.51
N VAL A 532 -8.67 -9.27 33.41
CA VAL A 532 -7.58 -9.01 32.45
C VAL A 532 -7.73 -7.60 31.86
N MET A 533 -8.93 -7.27 31.38
CA MET A 533 -9.22 -5.95 30.78
C MET A 533 -9.11 -4.79 31.80
N GLU A 534 -9.57 -4.97 33.04
CA GLU A 534 -9.41 -3.97 34.10
C GLU A 534 -7.93 -3.69 34.42
N ASN A 535 -7.09 -4.73 34.45
CA ASN A 535 -5.66 -4.58 34.66
C ASN A 535 -4.98 -3.89 33.47
N GLU A 536 -5.42 -4.17 32.24
CA GLU A 536 -4.92 -3.54 31.01
C GLU A 536 -5.23 -2.04 30.96
N VAL A 537 -6.51 -1.67 31.18
CA VAL A 537 -6.94 -0.27 31.23
C VAL A 537 -6.14 0.50 32.29
N LYS A 538 -5.98 -0.07 33.49
CA LYS A 538 -5.17 0.57 34.54
C LYS A 538 -3.73 0.82 34.11
N GLN A 539 -3.06 -0.17 33.51
CA GLN A 539 -1.67 -0.02 33.06
C GLN A 539 -1.52 1.06 31.98
N MET A 540 -2.49 1.18 31.06
CA MET A 540 -2.48 2.24 30.05
C MET A 540 -2.77 3.63 30.64
N GLU A 541 -3.70 3.73 31.59
CA GLU A 541 -3.99 5.00 32.30
C GLU A 541 -2.79 5.46 33.15
N GLU A 542 -2.12 4.54 33.84
CA GLU A 542 -0.89 4.80 34.60
C GLU A 542 0.27 5.21 33.67
N ALA A 543 0.41 4.57 32.50
CA ALA A 543 1.44 4.91 31.53
C ALA A 543 1.21 6.28 30.85
N MET A 544 -0.04 6.68 30.61
CA MET A 544 -0.36 8.02 30.09
C MET A 544 -0.13 9.10 31.14
N ALA A 545 -0.60 8.90 32.38
CA ALA A 545 -0.41 9.87 33.46
C ALA A 545 1.06 10.06 33.85
N GLY A 546 1.88 8.99 33.78
CA GLY A 546 3.32 9.08 33.99
C GLY A 546 4.10 9.73 32.83
N GLY A 547 3.45 10.03 31.70
CA GLY A 547 4.07 10.70 30.56
C GLY A 547 4.01 12.23 30.61
N GLU A 548 3.21 12.81 31.52
CA GLU A 548 3.00 14.27 31.62
C GLU A 548 3.96 14.96 32.62
N THR A 549 4.86 14.24 33.29
CA THR A 549 5.67 14.77 34.41
C THR A 549 7.11 15.19 34.09
N ASP A 550 7.62 14.89 32.89
CA ASP A 550 9.06 15.04 32.56
C ASP A 550 9.40 16.29 31.72
N ASP A 551 8.41 17.09 31.29
CA ASP A 551 8.57 18.32 30.47
C ASP A 551 8.26 19.60 31.29
N ASN A 552 9.09 19.93 32.30
CA ASN A 552 8.97 21.17 33.10
C ASN A 552 10.28 21.63 33.76
#